data_AF-A0A927SSS7-F1
#
_entry.id   AF-A0A927SSS7-F1
#
_cell.length_a   1.000
_cell.length_b   1.000
_cell.length_c   1.000
_cell.angle_alpha   90.00
_cell.angle_beta   90.00
_cell.angle_gamma   90.00
#
_symmetry.space_group_name_H-M   'P 1'
#
loop_
_entity.id
_entity.type
_entity.pdbx_description
1 polymer ?
#
loop_
_entity_poly.entity_id
_entity_poly.type
_entity_poly.pdbx_seq_one_letter_code
_entity_poly.pdbx_strand_id
1 'polypeptide(L)'
;MKKTMFRRFAALMAVVCLFCCGAFARAEEPAADLEALYPLMDLVCAAGYDPALGTSVIVPDSEGMLEISFVDAFIRLAVERNALGAAGTILTDTAAQSKLLGSIFAAQIPATETVVATEPTTQYIGFKPVTVNTTGLEGTLQIAGEMYIAPKAITELTEEEFGGIVWLDRGIFTFRSDATGYSGFRLMGFSTGLELSAEEEMQSYSESIVVEYVNTNLGFMVLYPSVFTDAMLVEDATGVSAALPDNSVSFFARRTENAGGSSLKDHVTAAAAAHENAATEINEELFYGTVSYIADGYAVYDVYVVTGQYVYQAQLKYLTTLMSEYSLYNTYLLNSFGVDELAAG
;
A
#
# COMPACT_ATOMS: atom_id res chain seq x y z
N MET A 1 -25.54 30.04 34.54
CA MET A 1 -25.75 29.86 33.08
C MET A 1 -24.91 30.76 32.16
N LYS A 2 -24.27 31.85 32.60
CA LYS A 2 -23.41 32.69 31.72
C LYS A 2 -21.92 32.28 31.63
N LYS A 3 -21.39 31.47 32.56
CA LYS A 3 -19.97 31.04 32.56
C LYS A 3 -19.67 29.79 31.71
N THR A 4 -20.66 28.92 31.48
CA THR A 4 -20.51 27.70 30.68
C THR A 4 -20.62 27.95 29.17
N MET A 5 -21.38 28.96 28.73
CA MET A 5 -21.41 29.38 27.32
C MET A 5 -20.11 30.07 26.87
N PHE A 6 -19.47 30.86 27.74
CA PHE A 6 -18.22 31.55 27.41
C PHE A 6 -17.02 30.59 27.24
N ARG A 7 -17.00 29.48 27.97
CA ARG A 7 -16.00 28.41 27.80
C ARG A 7 -16.21 27.59 26.52
N ARG A 8 -17.46 27.39 26.08
CA ARG A 8 -17.77 26.70 24.82
C ARG A 8 -17.47 27.58 23.61
N PHE A 9 -17.69 28.89 23.69
CA PHE A 9 -17.35 29.83 22.61
C PHE A 9 -15.83 30.08 22.49
N ALA A 10 -15.10 30.11 23.61
CA ALA A 10 -13.64 30.20 23.60
C ALA A 10 -12.97 28.90 23.10
N ALA A 11 -13.54 27.73 23.41
CA ALA A 11 -13.06 26.46 22.87
C ALA A 11 -13.35 26.32 21.37
N LEU A 12 -14.52 26.79 20.90
CA LEU A 12 -14.86 26.78 19.47
C LEU A 12 -13.98 27.76 18.66
N MET A 13 -13.64 28.93 19.22
CA MET A 13 -12.69 29.88 18.62
C MET A 13 -11.23 29.40 18.68
N ALA A 14 -10.83 28.64 19.69
CA ALA A 14 -9.51 28.01 19.72
C ALA A 14 -9.37 26.92 18.65
N VAL A 15 -10.44 26.16 18.38
CA VAL A 15 -10.47 25.16 17.30
C VAL A 15 -10.51 25.81 15.91
N VAL A 16 -11.25 26.92 15.74
CA VAL A 16 -11.28 27.65 14.46
C VAL A 16 -9.99 28.46 14.21
N CYS A 17 -9.31 28.95 15.26
CA CYS A 17 -7.98 29.56 15.12
C CYS A 17 -6.85 28.52 14.95
N LEU A 18 -7.02 27.28 15.43
CA LEU A 18 -6.13 26.16 15.08
C LEU A 18 -6.33 25.70 13.63
N PHE A 19 -7.50 25.91 13.03
CA PHE A 19 -7.78 25.61 11.63
C PHE A 19 -7.48 26.75 10.65
N CYS A 20 -6.97 27.90 11.12
CA CYS A 20 -6.68 29.05 10.24
C CYS A 20 -5.31 29.72 10.47
N CYS A 21 -4.43 29.15 11.31
CA CYS A 21 -3.06 29.66 11.52
C CYS A 21 -2.09 28.49 11.75
N GLY A 22 -1.78 27.78 10.66
CA GLY A 22 -0.75 26.74 10.60
C GLY A 22 0.27 26.97 9.48
N ALA A 23 0.41 28.20 8.98
CA ALA A 23 1.62 28.61 8.27
C ALA A 23 2.66 29.03 9.32
N PHE A 24 3.22 28.04 10.03
CA PHE A 24 4.54 28.23 10.59
C PHE A 24 5.50 28.25 9.41
N ALA A 25 6.17 29.39 9.22
CA ALA A 25 7.37 29.47 8.41
C ALA A 25 8.45 28.58 9.07
N ARG A 26 8.34 27.27 8.85
CA ARG A 26 9.48 26.38 8.72
C ARG A 26 10.27 26.96 7.55
N ALA A 27 11.59 27.08 7.67
CA ALA A 27 12.40 27.29 6.48
C ALA A 27 11.89 26.31 5.43
N GLU A 28 11.50 26.80 4.24
CA GLU A 28 11.18 25.93 3.11
C GLU A 28 12.45 25.09 2.84
N GLU A 29 12.57 23.94 3.51
CA GLU A 29 13.17 22.79 2.87
C GLU A 29 12.41 22.69 1.55
N PRO A 30 13.10 22.70 0.39
CA PRO A 30 12.40 22.57 -0.88
C PRO A 30 11.49 21.38 -0.72
N ALA A 31 10.18 21.57 -0.93
CA ALA A 31 9.23 20.48 -0.98
C ALA A 31 9.70 19.61 -2.13
N ALA A 32 10.59 18.68 -1.81
CA ALA A 32 11.23 17.87 -2.79
C ALA A 32 10.13 17.01 -3.38
N ASP A 33 10.08 16.98 -4.70
CA ASP A 33 9.06 16.26 -5.43
C ASP A 33 9.25 14.77 -5.14
N LEU A 34 8.52 14.23 -4.16
CA LEU A 34 8.59 12.83 -3.78
C LEU A 34 8.20 11.92 -4.94
N GLU A 35 7.38 12.42 -5.88
CA GLU A 35 7.03 11.69 -7.10
C GLU A 35 8.26 11.45 -7.98
N ALA A 36 9.25 12.34 -7.92
CA ALA A 36 10.53 12.15 -8.61
C ALA A 36 11.36 10.98 -8.02
N LEU A 37 11.00 10.45 -6.86
CA LEU A 37 11.62 9.24 -6.28
C LEU A 37 10.90 7.95 -6.68
N TYR A 38 9.70 8.01 -7.27
CA TYR A 38 8.91 6.81 -7.58
C TYR A 38 9.66 5.84 -8.52
N PRO A 39 10.28 6.30 -9.63
CA PRO A 39 11.04 5.40 -10.50
C PRO A 39 12.22 4.74 -9.78
N LEU A 40 12.83 5.43 -8.80
CA LEU A 40 13.90 4.85 -7.99
C LEU A 40 13.35 3.78 -7.04
N MET A 41 12.26 4.04 -6.33
CA MET A 41 11.65 3.07 -5.43
C MET A 41 11.19 1.82 -6.19
N ASP A 42 10.55 2.00 -7.35
CA ASP A 42 10.15 0.88 -8.21
C ASP A 42 11.36 0.04 -8.65
N LEU A 43 12.47 0.68 -9.00
CA LEU A 43 13.70 -0.03 -9.39
C LEU A 43 14.36 -0.78 -8.24
N VAL A 44 14.41 -0.19 -7.05
CA VAL A 44 14.97 -0.85 -5.86
C VAL A 44 14.13 -2.08 -5.51
N CYS A 45 12.80 -1.95 -5.51
CA CYS A 45 11.87 -3.05 -5.29
C CYS A 45 12.03 -4.16 -6.34
N ALA A 46 12.10 -3.79 -7.62
CA ALA A 46 12.27 -4.75 -8.70
C ALA A 46 13.63 -5.46 -8.65
N ALA A 47 14.70 -4.72 -8.36
CA ALA A 47 16.03 -5.30 -8.21
C ALA A 47 16.09 -6.22 -7.00
N GLY A 48 15.47 -5.84 -5.86
CA GLY A 48 15.45 -6.65 -4.64
C GLY A 48 14.57 -7.91 -4.69
N TYR A 49 13.67 -8.00 -5.68
CA TYR A 49 12.84 -9.18 -5.96
C TYR A 49 13.27 -9.94 -7.22
N ASP A 50 14.45 -9.62 -7.77
CA ASP A 50 14.97 -10.36 -8.92
C ASP A 50 15.12 -11.85 -8.54
N PRO A 51 14.51 -12.79 -9.30
CA PRO A 51 14.58 -14.21 -9.00
C PRO A 51 16.02 -14.76 -8.90
N ALA A 52 17.00 -14.08 -9.50
CA ALA A 52 18.41 -14.44 -9.43
C ALA A 52 19.03 -14.24 -8.04
N LEU A 53 18.40 -13.48 -7.14
CA LEU A 53 18.91 -13.20 -5.79
C LEU A 53 18.73 -14.35 -4.80
N GLY A 54 17.73 -15.22 -5.02
CA GLY A 54 17.42 -16.33 -4.12
C GLY A 54 16.80 -15.94 -2.76
N THR A 55 16.97 -14.70 -2.30
CA THR A 55 16.34 -14.11 -1.10
C THR A 55 16.00 -12.63 -1.33
N SER A 56 15.04 -12.08 -0.58
CA SER A 56 14.73 -10.64 -0.61
C SER A 56 15.93 -9.84 -0.10
N VAL A 57 16.31 -8.78 -0.82
CA VAL A 57 17.50 -7.97 -0.52
C VAL A 57 17.16 -6.75 0.33
N ILE A 58 17.98 -6.54 1.35
CA ILE A 58 18.07 -5.30 2.13
C ILE A 58 19.08 -4.37 1.43
N VAL A 59 18.72 -3.10 1.24
CA VAL A 59 19.73 -2.09 0.90
C VAL A 59 20.29 -1.58 2.21
N PRO A 60 21.57 -1.87 2.53
CA PRO A 60 22.14 -1.46 3.80
C PRO A 60 22.38 0.05 3.85
N ASP A 61 22.71 0.53 5.05
CA ASP A 61 23.15 1.90 5.25
C ASP A 61 24.59 2.15 4.76
N SER A 62 25.11 3.33 5.05
CA SER A 62 26.47 3.74 4.65
C SER A 62 27.60 2.88 5.20
N GLU A 63 27.36 2.10 6.25
CA GLU A 63 28.36 1.19 6.82
C GLU A 63 28.39 -0.16 6.08
N GLY A 64 27.29 -0.54 5.44
CA GLY A 64 27.21 -1.76 4.62
C GLY A 64 27.61 -1.56 3.16
N MET A 65 27.69 -2.68 2.44
CA MET A 65 28.02 -2.73 1.00
C MET A 65 26.85 -3.31 0.23
N LEU A 66 26.55 -2.73 -0.95
CA LEU A 66 25.55 -3.28 -1.85
C LEU A 66 25.98 -4.67 -2.35
N GLU A 67 25.03 -5.61 -2.42
CA GLU A 67 25.29 -6.91 -3.02
C GLU A 67 25.50 -6.80 -4.53
N ILE A 68 26.46 -7.55 -5.06
CA ILE A 68 26.81 -7.51 -6.49
C ILE A 68 25.60 -7.91 -7.36
N SER A 69 24.89 -8.96 -6.96
CA SER A 69 23.69 -9.44 -7.67
C SER A 69 22.57 -8.40 -7.69
N PHE A 70 22.39 -7.63 -6.61
CA PHE A 70 21.46 -6.51 -6.57
C PHE A 70 21.90 -5.39 -7.52
N VAL A 71 23.19 -5.04 -7.51
CA VAL A 71 23.76 -4.01 -8.39
C VAL A 71 23.55 -4.37 -9.87
N ASP A 72 23.80 -5.62 -10.25
CA ASP A 72 23.60 -6.11 -11.62
C ASP A 72 22.14 -6.01 -12.03
N ALA A 73 21.22 -6.50 -11.18
CA ALA A 73 19.78 -6.40 -11.42
C ALA A 73 19.31 -4.94 -11.53
N PHE A 74 19.76 -4.07 -10.62
CA PHE A 74 19.40 -2.66 -10.61
C PHE A 74 19.83 -1.93 -11.89
N ILE A 75 21.08 -2.11 -12.32
CA ILE A 75 21.59 -1.48 -13.55
C ILE A 75 20.84 -2.01 -14.77
N ARG A 76 20.63 -3.33 -14.86
CA ARG A 76 19.91 -3.99 -15.94
C ARG A 76 18.48 -3.44 -16.06
N LEU A 77 17.75 -3.39 -14.94
CA LEU A 77 16.37 -2.90 -14.88
C LEU A 77 16.27 -1.40 -15.13
N ALA A 78 17.26 -0.61 -14.70
CA ALA A 78 17.28 0.83 -14.99
C ALA A 78 17.36 1.10 -16.50
N VAL A 79 18.16 0.32 -17.23
CA VAL A 79 18.23 0.38 -18.71
C VAL A 79 16.93 -0.12 -19.34
N GLU A 80 16.43 -1.27 -18.89
CA GLU A 80 15.20 -1.89 -19.41
C GLU A 80 13.99 -0.96 -19.31
N ARG A 81 13.85 -0.28 -18.16
CA ARG A 81 12.74 0.65 -17.87
C ARG A 81 13.01 2.08 -18.36
N ASN A 82 14.17 2.35 -18.98
CA ASN A 82 14.61 3.69 -19.37
C ASN A 82 14.48 4.70 -18.20
N ALA A 83 14.90 4.27 -17.01
CA ALA A 83 14.75 5.01 -15.77
C ALA A 83 16.08 5.57 -15.28
N LEU A 84 16.03 6.61 -14.45
CA LEU A 84 17.20 7.27 -13.84
C LEU A 84 18.24 7.80 -14.85
N GLY A 85 17.85 7.98 -16.11
CA GLY A 85 18.77 8.38 -17.19
C GLY A 85 19.76 7.29 -17.62
N ALA A 86 19.52 6.03 -17.26
CA ALA A 86 20.37 4.90 -17.64
C ALA A 86 20.22 4.57 -19.13
N ALA A 87 21.26 4.82 -19.91
CA ALA A 87 21.35 4.39 -21.31
C ALA A 87 22.03 3.02 -21.43
N GLY A 88 21.74 2.27 -22.49
CA GLY A 88 22.30 0.91 -22.68
C GLY A 88 23.83 0.82 -22.65
N THR A 89 24.56 1.91 -22.88
CA THR A 89 26.02 1.96 -22.73
C THR A 89 26.51 1.75 -21.29
N ILE A 90 25.66 2.01 -20.29
CA ILE A 90 26.01 1.83 -18.87
C ILE A 90 26.24 0.37 -18.50
N LEU A 91 25.73 -0.59 -19.30
CA LEU A 91 25.91 -2.02 -19.04
C LEU A 91 27.39 -2.44 -19.09
N THR A 92 28.23 -1.72 -19.83
CA THR A 92 29.66 -2.04 -20.00
C THR A 92 30.61 -0.97 -19.45
N ASP A 93 30.11 0.19 -19.02
CA ASP A 93 30.89 1.28 -18.47
C ASP A 93 30.85 1.30 -16.94
N THR A 94 31.83 0.65 -16.31
CA THR A 94 31.94 0.51 -14.85
C THR A 94 32.11 1.84 -14.12
N ALA A 95 32.70 2.85 -14.76
CA ALA A 95 32.81 4.18 -14.18
C ALA A 95 31.45 4.90 -14.16
N ALA A 96 30.66 4.76 -15.23
CA ALA A 96 29.31 5.29 -15.28
C ALA A 96 28.37 4.56 -14.29
N GLN A 97 28.50 3.23 -14.16
CA GLN A 97 27.77 2.45 -13.15
C GLN A 97 28.06 2.93 -11.74
N SER A 98 29.35 3.01 -11.35
CA SER A 98 29.77 3.48 -10.03
C SER A 98 29.28 4.91 -9.75
N LYS A 99 29.31 5.78 -10.76
CA LYS A 99 28.81 7.15 -10.62
C LYS A 99 27.30 7.20 -10.41
N LEU A 100 26.52 6.41 -11.15
CA LEU A 100 25.06 6.32 -10.98
C LEU A 100 24.73 5.81 -9.57
N LEU A 101 25.31 4.67 -9.18
CA LEU A 101 25.09 4.07 -7.86
C LEU A 101 25.45 5.04 -6.73
N GLY A 102 26.58 5.75 -6.84
CA GLY A 102 27.01 6.72 -5.81
C GLY A 102 26.18 7.99 -5.73
N SER A 103 25.39 8.30 -6.77
CA SER A 103 24.38 9.36 -6.71
C SER A 103 23.08 8.92 -6.02
N ILE A 104 22.86 7.61 -5.88
CA ILE A 104 21.60 7.04 -5.39
C ILE A 104 21.78 6.50 -3.97
N PHE A 105 22.79 5.68 -3.74
CA PHE A 105 22.94 4.89 -2.52
C PHE A 105 23.98 5.50 -1.58
N ALA A 106 23.68 5.47 -0.28
CA ALA A 106 24.66 5.81 0.77
C ALA A 106 25.60 4.65 1.09
N ALA A 107 25.16 3.41 0.85
CA ALA A 107 25.95 2.20 1.00
C ALA A 107 27.24 2.22 0.18
N GLN A 108 28.21 1.44 0.63
CA GLN A 108 29.44 1.22 -0.11
C GLN A 108 29.12 0.49 -1.42
N ILE A 109 29.70 0.97 -2.51
CA ILE A 109 29.50 0.42 -3.84
C ILE A 109 30.56 -0.67 -4.07
N PRO A 110 30.18 -1.92 -4.39
CA PRO A 110 31.15 -2.96 -4.74
C PRO A 110 31.87 -2.61 -6.04
N ALA A 111 32.94 -3.34 -6.36
CA ALA A 111 33.55 -3.24 -7.68
C ALA A 111 32.52 -3.67 -8.74
N THR A 112 32.19 -2.76 -9.65
CA THR A 112 31.17 -3.01 -10.68
C THR A 112 31.78 -3.72 -11.89
N GLU A 113 31.01 -4.63 -12.50
CA GLU A 113 31.43 -5.40 -13.68
C GLU A 113 30.50 -5.17 -14.87
N THR A 114 30.79 -5.80 -16.00
CA THR A 114 29.89 -5.76 -17.15
C THR A 114 28.61 -6.52 -16.84
N VAL A 115 27.47 -5.82 -16.93
CA VAL A 115 26.14 -6.37 -16.69
C VAL A 115 25.63 -6.99 -17.98
N VAL A 116 25.25 -8.26 -17.92
CA VAL A 116 24.69 -8.98 -19.07
C VAL A 116 23.23 -8.58 -19.25
N ALA A 117 22.89 -8.04 -20.42
CA ALA A 117 21.50 -7.85 -20.80
C ALA A 117 20.80 -9.22 -20.89
N THR A 118 19.69 -9.37 -20.19
CA THR A 118 18.82 -10.55 -20.29
C THR A 118 17.59 -10.20 -21.14
N GLU A 119 16.76 -11.21 -21.41
CA GLU A 119 15.40 -10.97 -21.90
C GLU A 119 14.67 -10.00 -20.95
N PRO A 120 13.82 -9.09 -21.48
CA PRO A 120 13.04 -8.18 -20.66
C PRO A 120 12.18 -8.93 -19.65
N THR A 121 12.03 -8.34 -18.47
CA THR A 121 11.11 -8.83 -17.45
C THR A 121 9.68 -8.77 -17.97
N THR A 122 8.91 -9.83 -17.71
CA THR A 122 7.51 -9.94 -18.15
C THR A 122 6.52 -9.32 -17.16
N GLN A 123 6.99 -8.93 -15.98
CA GLN A 123 6.19 -8.40 -14.88
C GLN A 123 6.84 -7.14 -14.31
N TYR A 124 6.02 -6.14 -14.03
CA TYR A 124 6.45 -4.92 -13.38
C TYR A 124 6.32 -5.08 -11.87
N ILE A 125 7.47 -5.13 -11.18
CA ILE A 125 7.52 -4.96 -9.73
C ILE A 125 7.72 -3.48 -9.42
N GLY A 126 6.86 -2.93 -8.56
CA GLY A 126 6.90 -1.55 -8.12
C GLY A 126 6.63 -1.38 -6.64
N PHE A 127 6.60 -0.12 -6.21
CA PHE A 127 6.32 0.31 -4.85
C PHE A 127 5.23 1.38 -4.86
N LYS A 128 4.21 1.21 -4.02
CA LYS A 128 3.20 2.23 -3.77
C LYS A 128 3.51 2.92 -2.44
N PRO A 129 4.01 4.17 -2.46
CA PRO A 129 4.11 4.99 -1.26
C PRO A 129 2.73 5.21 -0.66
N VAL A 130 2.63 5.11 0.67
CA VAL A 130 1.37 5.31 1.40
C VAL A 130 1.55 6.30 2.54
N THR A 131 2.63 6.20 3.31
CA THR A 131 2.92 7.16 4.38
C THR A 131 4.33 7.72 4.28
N VAL A 132 4.48 8.95 4.76
CA VAL A 132 5.76 9.65 4.86
C VAL A 132 5.95 10.09 6.30
N ASN A 133 6.99 9.55 6.94
CA ASN A 133 7.32 9.79 8.33
C ASN A 133 8.59 10.65 8.43
N THR A 134 8.60 11.60 9.38
CA THR A 134 9.81 12.34 9.74
C THR A 134 10.47 11.66 10.93
N THR A 135 11.74 11.28 10.83
CA THR A 135 12.44 10.50 11.86
C THR A 135 13.00 11.34 13.02
N GLY A 136 12.67 12.64 13.07
CA GLY A 136 13.28 13.59 14.00
C GLY A 136 14.76 13.92 13.71
N LEU A 137 15.37 13.23 12.74
CA LEU A 137 16.69 13.52 12.22
C LEU A 137 16.58 14.54 11.07
N GLU A 138 17.43 15.56 11.12
CA GLU A 138 17.44 16.64 10.12
C GLU A 138 17.65 16.08 8.71
N GLY A 139 16.84 16.55 7.76
CA GLY A 139 16.89 16.13 6.36
C GLY A 139 16.64 14.64 6.12
N THR A 140 16.10 13.88 7.07
CA THR A 140 15.81 12.44 6.90
C THR A 140 14.31 12.19 6.84
N LEU A 141 13.88 11.42 5.84
CA LEU A 141 12.50 11.00 5.67
C LEU A 141 12.41 9.48 5.50
N GLN A 142 11.34 8.92 6.01
CA GLN A 142 10.98 7.52 5.82
C GLN A 142 9.70 7.46 4.98
N ILE A 143 9.69 6.62 3.96
CA ILE A 143 8.51 6.35 3.13
C ILE A 143 8.14 4.89 3.33
N ALA A 144 6.96 4.65 3.88
CA ALA A 144 6.41 3.31 4.03
C ALA A 144 5.26 3.09 3.04
N GLY A 145 5.13 1.85 2.60
CA GLY A 145 4.21 1.49 1.53
C GLY A 145 4.28 0.02 1.19
N GLU A 146 3.74 -0.31 0.03
CA GLU A 146 3.46 -1.70 -0.35
C GLU A 146 4.09 -2.01 -1.70
N MET A 147 4.74 -3.15 -1.79
CA MET A 147 5.25 -3.67 -3.04
C MET A 147 4.14 -4.33 -3.84
N TYR A 148 4.23 -4.25 -5.17
CA TYR A 148 3.22 -4.84 -6.04
C TYR A 148 3.82 -5.41 -7.32
N ILE A 149 3.13 -6.40 -7.89
CA ILE A 149 3.31 -6.88 -9.26
C ILE A 149 2.12 -6.42 -10.09
N ALA A 150 2.40 -5.83 -11.25
CA ALA A 150 1.41 -5.41 -12.22
C ALA A 150 1.98 -5.47 -13.65
N PRO A 151 1.18 -5.18 -14.70
CA PRO A 151 1.70 -5.04 -16.06
C PRO A 151 2.63 -3.84 -16.28
N LYS A 152 2.52 -2.79 -15.47
CA LYS A 152 3.26 -1.51 -15.55
C LYS A 152 3.13 -0.73 -14.24
N ALA A 153 3.70 0.46 -14.17
CA ALA A 153 3.62 1.32 -12.99
C ALA A 153 2.16 1.62 -12.62
N ILE A 154 1.87 1.68 -11.31
CA ILE A 154 0.50 1.85 -10.78
C ILE A 154 -0.20 3.11 -11.31
N THR A 155 0.56 4.16 -11.60
CA THR A 155 0.08 5.43 -12.16
C THR A 155 -0.32 5.33 -13.63
N GLU A 156 0.06 4.24 -14.31
CA GLU A 156 -0.18 4.01 -15.74
C GLU A 156 -1.22 2.90 -15.98
N LEU A 157 -1.71 2.26 -14.91
CA LEU A 157 -2.73 1.21 -15.00
C LEU A 157 -4.08 1.78 -15.45
N THR A 158 -4.74 1.03 -16.32
CA THR A 158 -6.15 1.24 -16.67
C THR A 158 -7.06 0.58 -15.63
N GLU A 159 -8.34 0.93 -15.64
CA GLU A 159 -9.34 0.38 -14.71
C GLU A 159 -9.38 -1.16 -14.74
N GLU A 160 -9.28 -1.78 -15.92
CA GLU A 160 -9.30 -3.23 -16.10
C GLU A 160 -8.04 -3.92 -15.52
N GLU A 161 -6.90 -3.21 -15.51
CA GLU A 161 -5.62 -3.77 -15.06
C GLU A 161 -5.47 -3.77 -13.54
N PHE A 162 -6.23 -2.94 -12.81
CA PHE A 162 -6.17 -2.88 -11.34
C PHE A 162 -6.59 -4.19 -10.65
N GLY A 163 -7.52 -4.96 -11.26
CA GLY A 163 -7.93 -6.26 -10.73
C GLY A 163 -6.83 -7.33 -10.79
N GLY A 164 -5.78 -7.09 -11.59
CA GLY A 164 -4.65 -8.01 -11.75
C GLY A 164 -3.44 -7.67 -10.87
N ILE A 165 -3.53 -6.68 -9.99
CA ILE A 165 -2.43 -6.34 -9.08
C ILE A 165 -2.25 -7.45 -8.04
N VAL A 166 -1.02 -7.90 -7.87
CA VAL A 166 -0.62 -8.76 -6.75
C VAL A 166 0.18 -7.93 -5.76
N TRP A 167 -0.39 -7.69 -4.58
CA TRP A 167 0.31 -7.05 -3.48
C TRP A 167 1.28 -8.04 -2.82
N LEU A 168 2.51 -7.59 -2.58
CA LEU A 168 3.60 -8.39 -2.03
C LEU A 168 3.83 -8.00 -0.55
N ASP A 169 5.07 -7.70 -0.18
CA ASP A 169 5.44 -7.28 1.17
C ASP A 169 5.43 -5.76 1.33
N ARG A 170 5.32 -5.34 2.58
CA ARG A 170 5.55 -3.96 3.00
C ARG A 170 7.02 -3.60 2.84
N GLY A 171 7.27 -2.37 2.40
CA GLY A 171 8.62 -1.83 2.25
C GLY A 171 8.76 -0.49 2.94
N ILE A 172 9.96 -0.23 3.49
CA ILE A 172 10.32 1.06 4.07
C ILE A 172 11.59 1.57 3.42
N PHE A 173 11.49 2.75 2.81
CA PHE A 173 12.63 3.49 2.30
C PHE A 173 13.04 4.57 3.29
N THR A 174 14.34 4.66 3.58
CA THR A 174 14.89 5.78 4.35
C THR A 174 15.74 6.64 3.42
N PHE A 175 15.37 7.90 3.24
CA PHE A 175 16.11 8.86 2.44
C PHE A 175 16.69 9.97 3.31
N ARG A 176 17.83 10.51 2.86
CA ARG A 176 18.43 11.72 3.43
C ARG A 176 18.64 12.76 2.33
N SER A 177 18.30 14.01 2.62
CA SER A 177 18.54 15.14 1.73
C SER A 177 20.03 15.27 1.44
N ASP A 178 20.35 15.32 0.15
CA ASP A 178 21.70 15.47 -0.38
C ASP A 178 21.62 16.16 -1.74
N ALA A 179 22.16 17.38 -1.85
CA ALA A 179 22.13 18.17 -3.08
C ALA A 179 22.89 17.51 -4.25
N THR A 180 23.75 16.52 -3.96
CA THR A 180 24.47 15.72 -4.97
C THR A 180 23.77 14.41 -5.31
N GLY A 181 22.73 14.06 -4.55
CA GLY A 181 21.96 12.84 -4.71
C GLY A 181 20.85 12.94 -5.76
N TYR A 182 20.32 11.78 -6.14
CA TYR A 182 19.20 11.66 -7.07
C TYR A 182 17.97 12.42 -6.55
N SER A 183 17.45 13.35 -7.37
CA SER A 183 16.32 14.22 -7.00
C SER A 183 16.51 14.95 -5.65
N GLY A 184 17.76 15.23 -5.27
CA GLY A 184 18.09 15.89 -4.00
C GLY A 184 18.13 14.97 -2.78
N PHE A 185 18.14 13.65 -2.99
CA PHE A 185 18.20 12.65 -1.93
C PHE A 185 19.22 11.55 -2.19
N ARG A 186 19.68 10.94 -1.10
CA ARG A 186 20.40 9.67 -1.10
C ARG A 186 19.61 8.64 -0.31
N LEU A 187 19.49 7.44 -0.87
CA LEU A 187 18.89 6.28 -0.22
C LEU A 187 19.83 5.78 0.87
N MET A 188 19.39 5.92 2.11
CA MET A 188 20.09 5.49 3.31
C MET A 188 19.78 4.04 3.68
N GLY A 189 18.71 3.46 3.16
CA GLY A 189 18.38 2.06 3.38
C GLY A 189 17.00 1.70 2.87
N PHE A 190 16.81 0.42 2.59
CA PHE A 190 15.53 -0.17 2.20
C PHE A 190 15.39 -1.55 2.85
N SER A 191 14.26 -1.78 3.52
CA SER A 191 13.95 -3.03 4.21
C SER A 191 12.50 -3.48 3.92
N THR A 192 12.28 -4.79 3.94
CA THR A 192 10.97 -5.44 3.72
C THR A 192 10.65 -6.43 4.84
N GLY A 193 9.35 -6.69 5.04
CA GLY A 193 8.82 -7.82 5.81
C GLY A 193 9.25 -7.95 7.28
N LEU A 194 10.41 -8.57 7.52
CA LEU A 194 10.79 -9.24 8.78
C LEU A 194 12.06 -8.69 9.43
N GLU A 195 12.55 -7.54 8.98
CA GLU A 195 13.66 -6.89 9.68
C GLU A 195 13.19 -6.34 11.02
N LEU A 196 13.83 -6.81 12.11
CA LEU A 196 13.62 -6.29 13.48
C LEU A 196 13.76 -4.76 13.53
N SER A 197 14.64 -4.18 12.72
CA SER A 197 14.87 -2.73 12.59
C SER A 197 13.72 -1.97 11.92
N ALA A 198 12.78 -2.67 11.29
CA ALA A 198 11.62 -2.10 10.61
C ALA A 198 10.29 -2.55 11.23
N GLU A 199 10.30 -3.47 12.20
CA GLU A 199 9.08 -4.01 12.83
C GLU A 199 8.24 -2.91 13.49
N GLU A 200 8.87 -1.99 14.23
CA GLU A 200 8.17 -0.89 14.90
C GLU A 200 7.56 0.07 13.87
N GLU A 201 8.30 0.42 12.83
CA GLU A 201 7.82 1.28 11.76
C GLU A 201 6.72 0.61 10.93
N MET A 202 6.79 -0.70 10.69
CA MET A 202 5.76 -1.46 9.98
C MET A 202 4.49 -1.64 10.81
N GLN A 203 4.62 -1.76 12.13
CA GLN A 203 3.49 -1.74 13.05
C GLN A 203 2.82 -0.37 13.03
N SER A 204 3.61 0.71 13.19
CA SER A 204 3.10 2.08 13.12
C SER A 204 2.46 2.38 11.76
N TYR A 205 3.02 1.85 10.67
CA TYR A 205 2.43 1.93 9.34
C TYR A 205 1.04 1.31 9.31
N SER A 206 0.90 0.07 9.80
CA SER A 206 -0.38 -0.64 9.82
C SER A 206 -1.45 0.15 10.58
N GLU A 207 -1.11 0.63 11.77
CA GLU A 207 -2.00 1.42 12.63
C GLU A 207 -2.39 2.77 12.00
N SER A 208 -1.59 3.28 11.06
CA SER A 208 -1.87 4.55 10.38
C SER A 208 -2.84 4.42 9.20
N ILE A 209 -2.93 3.26 8.57
CA ILE A 209 -3.69 3.08 7.31
C ILE A 209 -5.00 2.31 7.49
N VAL A 210 -5.12 1.49 8.53
CA VAL A 210 -6.33 0.70 8.81
C VAL A 210 -6.71 0.75 10.28
N VAL A 211 -7.99 0.55 10.56
CA VAL A 211 -8.56 0.51 11.90
C VAL A 211 -9.31 -0.80 12.08
N GLU A 212 -9.16 -1.42 13.25
CA GLU A 212 -9.88 -2.63 13.60
C GLU A 212 -11.29 -2.33 14.11
N TYR A 213 -12.26 -3.07 13.58
CA TYR A 213 -13.62 -3.13 14.09
C TYR A 213 -13.94 -4.56 14.53
N VAL A 214 -14.43 -4.70 15.76
CA VAL A 214 -14.87 -5.99 16.33
C VAL A 214 -16.32 -5.88 16.76
N ASN A 215 -17.18 -6.70 16.18
CA ASN A 215 -18.57 -6.84 16.61
C ASN A 215 -18.78 -8.17 17.32
N THR A 216 -18.65 -8.16 18.65
CA THR A 216 -18.84 -9.35 19.49
C THR A 216 -20.28 -9.88 19.50
N ASN A 217 -21.28 -9.03 19.21
CA ASN A 217 -22.68 -9.47 19.16
C ASN A 217 -22.99 -10.23 17.87
N LEU A 218 -22.36 -9.82 16.75
CA LEU A 218 -22.54 -10.44 15.45
C LEU A 218 -21.45 -11.48 15.14
N GLY A 219 -20.38 -11.55 15.93
CA GLY A 219 -19.33 -12.56 15.85
C GLY A 219 -18.41 -12.39 14.64
N PHE A 220 -18.03 -11.16 14.32
CA PHE A 220 -17.06 -10.89 13.26
C PHE A 220 -16.10 -9.75 13.62
N MET A 221 -14.96 -9.74 12.94
CA MET A 221 -13.98 -8.66 12.95
C MET A 221 -13.57 -8.28 11.52
N VAL A 222 -13.16 -7.03 11.33
CA VAL A 222 -12.69 -6.53 10.03
C VAL A 222 -11.75 -5.34 10.23
N LEU A 223 -10.70 -5.24 9.40
CA LEU A 223 -9.93 -4.02 9.24
C LEU A 223 -10.55 -3.16 8.13
N TYR A 224 -10.76 -1.88 8.41
CA TYR A 224 -11.29 -0.92 7.43
C TYR A 224 -10.34 0.28 7.28
N PRO A 225 -10.38 1.03 6.15
CA PRO A 225 -9.47 2.15 5.92
C PRO A 225 -9.56 3.24 7.01
N SER A 226 -8.41 3.74 7.49
CA SER A 226 -8.33 4.72 8.59
C SER A 226 -8.91 6.11 8.26
N VAL A 227 -9.22 6.37 6.98
CA VAL A 227 -9.95 7.57 6.54
C VAL A 227 -11.36 7.65 7.15
N PHE A 228 -11.95 6.51 7.51
CA PHE A 228 -13.22 6.47 8.22
C PHE A 228 -13.00 6.67 9.72
N THR A 229 -13.42 7.81 10.24
CA THR A 229 -13.35 8.07 11.68
C THR A 229 -14.50 7.38 12.42
N ASP A 230 -14.35 7.10 13.73
CA ASP A 230 -15.41 6.55 14.58
C ASP A 230 -16.77 7.28 14.45
N ALA A 231 -16.74 8.60 14.23
CA ALA A 231 -17.95 9.41 14.09
C ALA A 231 -18.73 9.16 12.78
N MET A 232 -18.09 8.52 11.79
CA MET A 232 -18.71 8.12 10.51
C MET A 232 -19.33 6.72 10.58
N LEU A 233 -18.99 5.93 11.61
CA LEU A 233 -19.53 4.58 11.76
C LEU A 233 -21.01 4.63 12.12
N VAL A 234 -21.79 3.87 11.37
CA VAL A 234 -23.21 3.65 11.60
C VAL A 234 -23.43 2.17 11.81
N GLU A 235 -23.77 1.80 13.04
CA GLU A 235 -24.14 0.43 13.42
C GLU A 235 -25.65 0.22 13.33
N ASP A 236 -26.03 -0.96 12.84
CA ASP A 236 -27.40 -1.43 12.81
C ASP A 236 -27.50 -2.89 13.29
N ALA A 237 -28.70 -3.48 13.20
CA ALA A 237 -28.95 -4.85 13.66
C ALA A 237 -28.16 -5.93 12.89
N THR A 238 -27.62 -5.58 11.72
CA THR A 238 -26.95 -6.49 10.80
C THR A 238 -25.45 -6.23 10.69
N GLY A 239 -24.94 -5.08 11.13
CA GLY A 239 -23.52 -4.79 11.06
C GLY A 239 -23.15 -3.32 11.24
N VAL A 240 -22.07 -2.94 10.57
CA VAL A 240 -21.51 -1.58 10.57
C VAL A 240 -21.33 -1.09 9.14
N SER A 241 -21.42 0.22 8.94
CA SER A 241 -21.11 0.87 7.67
C SER A 241 -20.53 2.26 7.89
N ALA A 242 -19.77 2.74 6.91
CA ALA A 242 -19.35 4.13 6.82
C ALA A 242 -19.22 4.59 5.37
N ALA A 243 -19.34 5.90 5.15
CA ALA A 243 -19.11 6.53 3.86
C ALA A 243 -18.46 7.89 4.05
N LEU A 244 -17.57 8.27 3.13
CA LEU A 244 -17.06 9.63 3.09
C LEU A 244 -18.18 10.60 2.73
N PRO A 245 -18.16 11.86 3.22
CA PRO A 245 -19.22 12.83 2.98
C PRO A 245 -19.53 13.12 1.51
N ASP A 246 -18.55 12.91 0.63
CA ASP A 246 -18.66 13.08 -0.82
C ASP A 246 -19.09 11.80 -1.56
N ASN A 247 -19.30 10.69 -0.84
CA ASN A 247 -19.59 9.35 -1.37
C ASN A 247 -18.50 8.81 -2.32
N SER A 248 -17.27 9.31 -2.22
CA SER A 248 -16.15 8.81 -3.03
C SER A 248 -15.72 7.40 -2.63
N VAL A 249 -15.86 7.08 -1.33
CA VAL A 249 -15.51 5.78 -0.75
C VAL A 249 -16.54 5.42 0.33
N SER A 250 -16.91 4.14 0.40
CA SER A 250 -17.75 3.58 1.45
C SER A 250 -17.36 2.15 1.77
N PHE A 251 -17.59 1.72 3.00
CA PHE A 251 -17.46 0.32 3.39
C PHE A 251 -18.65 -0.13 4.24
N PHE A 252 -18.86 -1.45 4.28
CA PHE A 252 -19.69 -2.07 5.31
C PHE A 252 -19.18 -3.47 5.64
N ALA A 253 -19.56 -3.95 6.83
CA ALA A 253 -19.44 -5.36 7.20
C ALA A 253 -20.73 -5.80 7.91
N ARG A 254 -21.32 -6.89 7.44
CA ARG A 254 -22.66 -7.35 7.86
C ARG A 254 -22.76 -8.86 8.00
N ARG A 255 -23.72 -9.28 8.80
CA ARG A 255 -24.18 -10.66 8.97
C ARG A 255 -25.68 -10.74 8.68
N THR A 256 -26.06 -11.70 7.86
CA THR A 256 -27.46 -12.06 7.58
C THR A 256 -27.68 -13.56 7.75
N GLU A 257 -28.92 -13.99 7.97
CA GLU A 257 -29.24 -15.43 8.08
C GLU A 257 -29.00 -16.16 6.76
N ASN A 258 -28.35 -17.33 6.83
CA ASN A 258 -28.27 -18.27 5.70
C ASN A 258 -29.54 -19.13 5.63
N ALA A 259 -30.71 -18.48 5.52
CA ALA A 259 -32.00 -19.15 5.56
C ALA A 259 -32.20 -20.21 4.46
N GLY A 260 -31.48 -20.07 3.34
CA GLY A 260 -31.50 -21.02 2.22
C GLY A 260 -30.49 -22.16 2.33
N GLY A 261 -29.59 -22.13 3.32
CA GLY A 261 -28.51 -23.10 3.46
C GLY A 261 -27.57 -23.13 2.25
N SER A 262 -27.33 -21.98 1.60
CA SER A 262 -26.46 -21.91 0.43
C SER A 262 -25.03 -22.25 0.82
N SER A 263 -24.33 -23.02 -0.01
CA SER A 263 -22.89 -23.18 0.10
C SER A 263 -22.18 -21.86 -0.25
N LEU A 264 -20.92 -21.71 0.17
CA LEU A 264 -20.08 -20.58 -0.21
C LEU A 264 -20.02 -20.42 -1.74
N LYS A 265 -19.77 -21.52 -2.44
CA LYS A 265 -19.69 -21.54 -3.90
C LYS A 265 -20.99 -21.08 -4.56
N ASP A 266 -22.13 -21.59 -4.11
CA ASP A 266 -23.42 -21.21 -4.68
C ASP A 266 -23.74 -19.73 -4.42
N HIS A 267 -23.44 -19.25 -3.21
CA HIS A 267 -23.66 -17.86 -2.82
C HIS A 267 -22.84 -16.90 -3.68
N VAL A 268 -21.52 -17.13 -3.77
CA VAL A 268 -20.59 -16.27 -4.53
C VAL A 268 -20.92 -16.31 -6.02
N THR A 269 -21.25 -17.48 -6.58
CA THR A 269 -21.65 -17.61 -7.99
C THR A 269 -22.93 -16.82 -8.28
N ALA A 270 -23.91 -16.87 -7.38
CA ALA A 270 -25.14 -16.10 -7.52
C ALA A 270 -24.92 -14.60 -7.38
N ALA A 271 -24.07 -14.17 -6.45
CA ALA A 271 -23.70 -12.77 -6.26
C ALA A 271 -22.99 -12.21 -7.51
N ALA A 272 -22.01 -12.94 -8.05
CA ALA A 272 -21.29 -12.54 -9.25
C ALA A 272 -22.19 -12.47 -10.49
N ALA A 273 -23.16 -13.38 -10.63
CA ALA A 273 -24.09 -13.37 -11.76
C ALA A 273 -24.99 -12.13 -11.83
N ALA A 274 -25.07 -11.33 -10.75
CA ALA A 274 -25.79 -10.07 -10.74
C ALA A 274 -25.03 -8.92 -11.43
N HIS A 275 -23.75 -9.11 -11.76
CA HIS A 275 -22.85 -8.07 -12.26
C HIS A 275 -22.16 -8.51 -13.55
N GLU A 276 -22.08 -7.60 -14.53
CA GLU A 276 -21.35 -7.85 -15.77
C GLU A 276 -19.83 -7.85 -15.50
N ASN A 277 -19.10 -8.79 -16.08
CA ASN A 277 -17.65 -8.93 -15.96
C ASN A 277 -17.13 -9.03 -14.50
N ALA A 278 -17.95 -9.54 -13.58
CA ALA A 278 -17.49 -9.78 -12.21
C ALA A 278 -16.38 -10.84 -12.18
N ALA A 279 -15.27 -10.51 -11.52
CA ALA A 279 -14.22 -11.46 -11.21
C ALA A 279 -14.47 -12.06 -9.81
N THR A 280 -14.29 -13.38 -9.71
CA THR A 280 -14.55 -14.13 -8.49
C THR A 280 -13.37 -15.00 -8.09
N GLU A 281 -13.10 -15.06 -6.79
CA GLU A 281 -12.24 -16.06 -6.17
C GLU A 281 -13.05 -16.84 -5.15
N ILE A 282 -12.90 -18.16 -5.12
CA ILE A 282 -13.58 -19.02 -4.14
C ILE A 282 -12.53 -19.95 -3.55
N ASN A 283 -12.32 -19.85 -2.25
CA ASN A 283 -11.41 -20.69 -1.49
C ASN A 283 -12.20 -21.42 -0.40
N GLU A 284 -12.61 -22.66 -0.70
CA GLU A 284 -13.36 -23.49 0.25
C GLU A 284 -12.50 -23.99 1.41
N GLU A 285 -11.16 -24.05 1.25
CA GLU A 285 -10.24 -24.47 2.32
C GLU A 285 -10.06 -23.37 3.38
N LEU A 286 -10.05 -22.11 2.95
CA LEU A 286 -9.96 -20.93 3.80
C LEU A 286 -11.33 -20.27 4.07
N PHE A 287 -12.42 -20.91 3.62
CA PHE A 287 -13.82 -20.52 3.85
C PHE A 287 -14.20 -19.10 3.40
N TYR A 288 -13.57 -18.57 2.35
CA TYR A 288 -13.93 -17.25 1.80
C TYR A 288 -14.20 -17.29 0.31
N GLY A 289 -14.97 -16.31 -0.17
CA GLY A 289 -15.02 -16.00 -1.58
C GLY A 289 -15.16 -14.51 -1.82
N THR A 290 -14.73 -14.06 -2.98
CA THR A 290 -14.70 -12.65 -3.35
C THR A 290 -15.48 -12.41 -4.62
N VAL A 291 -16.06 -11.23 -4.74
CA VAL A 291 -16.68 -10.75 -5.97
C VAL A 291 -16.18 -9.32 -6.18
N SER A 292 -15.59 -9.06 -7.34
CA SER A 292 -15.08 -7.75 -7.71
C SER A 292 -15.61 -7.34 -9.08
N TYR A 293 -16.05 -6.09 -9.19
CA TYR A 293 -16.66 -5.56 -10.41
C TYR A 293 -16.61 -4.04 -10.43
N ILE A 294 -16.80 -3.47 -11.62
CA ILE A 294 -16.98 -2.03 -11.81
C ILE A 294 -18.42 -1.75 -12.21
N ALA A 295 -19.08 -0.85 -11.49
CA ALA A 295 -20.45 -0.42 -11.78
C ALA A 295 -20.63 1.05 -11.43
N ASP A 296 -21.30 1.81 -12.31
CA ASP A 296 -21.67 3.21 -12.10
C ASP A 296 -20.49 4.14 -11.71
N GLY A 297 -19.29 3.88 -12.26
CA GLY A 297 -18.08 4.66 -11.95
C GLY A 297 -17.41 4.29 -10.61
N TYR A 298 -17.82 3.19 -9.99
CA TYR A 298 -17.22 2.64 -8.78
C TYR A 298 -16.59 1.27 -9.04
N ALA A 299 -15.42 1.05 -8.46
CA ALA A 299 -14.92 -0.28 -8.19
C ALA A 299 -15.55 -0.78 -6.87
N VAL A 300 -16.03 -2.02 -6.88
CA VAL A 300 -16.62 -2.71 -5.73
C VAL A 300 -15.87 -4.01 -5.49
N TYR A 301 -15.53 -4.24 -4.23
CA TYR A 301 -14.88 -5.47 -3.77
C TYR A 301 -15.65 -6.03 -2.58
N ASP A 302 -16.29 -7.17 -2.79
CA ASP A 302 -17.04 -7.93 -1.79
C ASP A 302 -16.23 -9.14 -1.33
N VAL A 303 -16.24 -9.38 -0.02
CA VAL A 303 -15.70 -10.59 0.62
C VAL A 303 -16.84 -11.27 1.35
N TYR A 304 -17.02 -12.57 1.09
CA TYR A 304 -18.05 -13.41 1.67
C TYR A 304 -17.43 -14.52 2.50
N VAL A 305 -18.01 -14.74 3.67
CA VAL A 305 -17.83 -15.95 4.47
C VAL A 305 -19.21 -16.54 4.73
N VAL A 306 -19.43 -17.80 4.35
CA VAL A 306 -20.75 -18.44 4.42
C VAL A 306 -20.67 -19.65 5.34
N THR A 307 -21.42 -19.60 6.44
CA THR A 307 -21.54 -20.68 7.41
C THR A 307 -22.90 -21.38 7.26
N GLY A 308 -23.12 -22.44 8.04
CA GLY A 308 -24.43 -23.10 8.08
C GLY A 308 -25.55 -22.21 8.61
N GLN A 309 -25.25 -21.17 9.41
CA GLN A 309 -26.25 -20.30 10.02
C GLN A 309 -26.31 -18.93 9.37
N TYR A 310 -25.19 -18.39 8.89
CA TYR A 310 -25.12 -17.01 8.46
C TYR A 310 -24.30 -16.81 7.18
N VAL A 311 -24.60 -15.72 6.50
CA VAL A 311 -23.77 -15.13 5.45
C VAL A 311 -23.17 -13.85 6.03
N TYR A 312 -21.85 -13.80 6.05
CA TYR A 312 -21.06 -12.63 6.40
C TYR A 312 -20.57 -11.99 5.10
N GLN A 313 -20.75 -10.67 5.00
CA GLN A 313 -20.32 -9.90 3.84
C GLN A 313 -19.59 -8.64 4.31
N ALA A 314 -18.37 -8.44 3.83
CA ALA A 314 -17.67 -7.18 3.92
C ALA A 314 -17.53 -6.59 2.51
N GLN A 315 -17.75 -5.29 2.36
CA GLN A 315 -17.63 -4.58 1.09
C GLN A 315 -16.78 -3.35 1.26
N LEU A 316 -15.89 -3.12 0.29
CA LEU A 316 -15.27 -1.84 0.02
C LEU A 316 -15.68 -1.35 -1.37
N LYS A 317 -16.12 -0.09 -1.44
CA LYS A 317 -16.55 0.56 -2.68
C LYS A 317 -15.89 1.93 -2.80
N TYR A 318 -15.31 2.23 -3.95
CA TYR A 318 -14.63 3.50 -4.23
C TYR A 318 -14.74 3.91 -5.70
N LEU A 319 -14.66 5.20 -5.98
CA LEU A 319 -14.63 5.71 -7.35
C LEU A 319 -13.46 5.11 -8.14
N THR A 320 -13.66 4.85 -9.44
CA THR A 320 -12.58 4.28 -10.28
C THR A 320 -11.35 5.19 -10.37
N THR A 321 -11.54 6.51 -10.23
CA THR A 321 -10.45 7.48 -10.14
C THR A 321 -9.57 7.33 -8.90
N LEU A 322 -10.01 6.55 -7.91
CA LEU A 322 -9.29 6.28 -6.66
C LEU A 322 -8.73 4.85 -6.60
N MET A 323 -8.79 4.06 -7.69
CA MET A 323 -8.29 2.67 -7.70
C MET A 323 -6.81 2.56 -7.38
N SER A 324 -6.00 3.53 -7.81
CA SER A 324 -4.58 3.56 -7.46
C SER A 324 -4.36 3.64 -5.97
N GLU A 325 -5.24 4.30 -5.23
CA GLU A 325 -5.18 4.49 -3.78
C GLU A 325 -5.83 3.33 -3.03
N TYR A 326 -7.03 2.91 -3.43
CA TYR A 326 -7.86 2.03 -2.61
C TYR A 326 -7.80 0.54 -2.95
N SER A 327 -7.25 0.15 -4.10
CA SER A 327 -7.11 -1.26 -4.47
C SER A 327 -6.29 -2.08 -3.47
N LEU A 328 -5.35 -1.44 -2.77
CA LEU A 328 -4.61 -2.04 -1.65
C LEU A 328 -5.52 -2.51 -0.52
N TYR A 329 -6.52 -1.70 -0.15
CA TYR A 329 -7.40 -2.01 0.97
C TYR A 329 -8.31 -3.21 0.71
N ASN A 330 -8.46 -3.65 -0.54
CA ASN A 330 -9.14 -4.92 -0.86
C ASN A 330 -8.41 -6.10 -0.19
N THR A 331 -7.07 -6.12 -0.22
CA THR A 331 -6.26 -7.16 0.43
C THR A 331 -6.38 -7.09 1.95
N TYR A 332 -6.39 -5.89 2.53
CA TYR A 332 -6.63 -5.70 3.96
C TYR A 332 -8.02 -6.20 4.38
N LEU A 333 -9.04 -5.90 3.59
CA LEU A 333 -10.41 -6.36 3.84
C LEU A 333 -10.47 -7.89 3.80
N LEU A 334 -9.91 -8.51 2.76
CA LEU A 334 -9.89 -9.97 2.60
C LEU A 334 -9.16 -10.67 3.76
N ASN A 335 -7.94 -10.22 4.08
CA ASN A 335 -7.08 -10.88 5.05
C ASN A 335 -7.51 -10.68 6.50
N SER A 336 -8.34 -9.67 6.78
CA SER A 336 -8.79 -9.34 8.14
C SER A 336 -10.21 -9.78 8.46
N PHE A 337 -11.02 -10.16 7.47
CA PHE A 337 -12.41 -10.47 7.69
C PHE A 337 -12.57 -11.84 8.36
N GLY A 338 -12.55 -11.83 9.68
CA GLY A 338 -12.67 -13.02 10.53
C GLY A 338 -14.08 -13.17 11.09
N VAL A 339 -14.54 -14.41 11.23
CA VAL A 339 -15.84 -14.75 11.84
C VAL A 339 -15.67 -15.82 12.91
N ASP A 340 -16.34 -15.63 14.05
CA ASP A 340 -16.16 -16.46 15.25
C ASP A 340 -16.58 -17.91 15.04
N GLU A 341 -17.57 -18.15 14.18
CA GLU A 341 -18.07 -19.50 13.85
C GLU A 341 -17.01 -20.41 13.21
N LEU A 342 -16.00 -19.83 12.57
CA LEU A 342 -14.89 -20.58 11.97
C LEU A 342 -13.70 -20.70 12.93
N ALA A 343 -13.56 -19.78 13.88
CA ALA A 343 -12.48 -19.80 14.89
C ALA A 343 -12.73 -20.80 16.02
N ALA A 344 -13.97 -21.26 16.21
CA ALA A 344 -14.36 -22.20 17.27
C ALA A 344 -14.16 -23.70 16.91
N GLY A 345 -13.46 -24.00 15.81
CA GLY A 345 -13.22 -25.34 15.26
C GLY A 345 -11.91 -25.99 15.67
#